data_AF-A0A7X9PIV6-F1
#
_entry.id   AF-A0A7X9PIV6-F1
#
_cell.length_a   1.000
_cell.length_b   1.000
_cell.length_c   1.000
_cell.angle_alpha   90.00
_cell.angle_beta   90.00
_cell.angle_gamma   90.00
#
_symmetry.space_group_name_H-M   'P 1'
#
loop_
_entity.id
_entity.type
_entity.pdbx_description
1 polymer ?
#
loop_
_entity_poly.entity_id
_entity_poly.type
_entity_poly.pdbx_seq_one_letter_code
_entity_poly.pdbx_strand_id
1 'polypeptide(L)'
;MQALNSDTKIEIFTLNNDLVIETFFKNENSVYTGFVSNKWVGFEKENIDNDTLNASRINFYKIHGSLDWCQLTDGTIKKRMNENIDEGNIELQPFLIFGHGAKIYTIDPFFSLLEHFKNALKKKKYFFVIGYSFFDPHINNLIFNELASSADKLLIIINPKIADDISENDYEEKNGIQKVLKREAKQKLVDFFSNVQQNPIYTELPDFNIKKISSDVFEYVSVGVSDFLTNTESYIDFAEKIASQYKDETNLF
;
A
#
# COMPACT_ATOMS: atom_id res chain seq x y z
N MET A 1 12.49 -24.00 8.92
CA MET A 1 11.39 -23.01 9.07
C MET A 1 11.28 -22.64 10.54
N GLN A 2 11.82 -21.49 10.94
CA GLN A 2 11.46 -20.92 12.24
C GLN A 2 9.96 -20.59 12.18
N ALA A 3 9.21 -21.04 13.17
CA ALA A 3 7.79 -20.69 13.31
C ALA A 3 7.69 -19.16 13.33
N LEU A 4 6.94 -18.59 12.39
CA LEU A 4 6.49 -17.20 12.47
C LEU A 4 5.89 -17.01 13.87
N ASN A 5 6.44 -16.08 14.66
CA ASN A 5 5.86 -15.69 15.94
C ASN A 5 4.38 -15.41 15.71
N SER A 6 3.51 -16.06 16.48
CA SER A 6 2.04 -15.99 16.37
C SER A 6 1.46 -14.57 16.50
N ASP A 7 2.29 -13.58 16.84
CA ASP A 7 1.94 -12.16 16.96
C ASP A 7 2.20 -11.32 15.70
N THR A 8 2.86 -11.86 14.66
CA THR A 8 3.21 -11.06 13.48
C THR A 8 2.14 -11.17 12.41
N LYS A 9 1.26 -10.16 12.34
CA LYS A 9 0.26 -10.04 11.27
C LYS A 9 0.87 -9.46 10.00
N ILE A 10 0.36 -9.89 8.85
CA ILE A 10 0.68 -9.24 7.57
C ILE A 10 -0.08 -7.92 7.51
N GLU A 11 0.64 -6.84 7.24
CA GLU A 11 0.05 -5.50 7.06
C GLU A 11 -0.08 -5.22 5.56
N ILE A 12 -1.31 -5.07 5.08
CA ILE A 12 -1.60 -4.78 3.68
C ILE A 12 -2.33 -3.43 3.63
N PHE A 13 -1.75 -2.48 2.92
CA PHE A 13 -2.33 -1.17 2.66
C PHE A 13 -2.83 -1.15 1.22
N THR A 14 -4.11 -0.84 1.02
CA THR A 14 -4.75 -0.81 -0.30
C THR A 14 -5.38 0.54 -0.58
N LEU A 15 -5.33 0.92 -1.87
CA LEU A 15 -6.11 2.04 -2.41
C LEU A 15 -7.38 1.55 -3.12
N ASN A 16 -7.55 0.23 -3.25
CA ASN A 16 -8.76 -0.35 -3.84
C ASN A 16 -9.91 -0.32 -2.84
N ASN A 17 -11.09 0.02 -3.36
CA ASN A 17 -12.31 0.14 -2.56
C ASN A 17 -13.23 -1.10 -2.66
N ASP A 18 -12.95 -2.05 -3.56
CA ASP A 18 -13.70 -3.29 -3.76
C ASP A 18 -13.60 -4.27 -2.58
N LEU A 19 -14.41 -5.34 -2.58
CA LEU A 19 -14.49 -6.31 -1.48
C LEU A 19 -13.84 -7.66 -1.80
N VAL A 20 -12.96 -7.74 -2.81
CA VAL A 20 -12.44 -9.03 -3.32
C VAL A 20 -11.72 -9.80 -2.22
N ILE A 21 -10.82 -9.14 -1.48
CA ILE A 21 -10.01 -9.77 -0.43
C ILE A 21 -10.88 -10.19 0.76
N GLU A 22 -11.76 -9.30 1.21
CA GLU A 22 -12.67 -9.58 2.33
C GLU A 22 -13.62 -10.73 2.00
N THR A 23 -14.12 -10.78 0.77
CA THR A 23 -15.02 -11.84 0.31
C THR A 23 -14.29 -13.18 0.21
N PHE A 24 -13.06 -13.17 -0.30
CA PHE A 24 -12.24 -14.38 -0.44
C PHE A 24 -11.94 -15.03 0.93
N PHE A 25 -11.56 -14.23 1.92
CA PHE A 25 -11.20 -14.72 3.26
C PHE A 25 -12.37 -14.77 4.26
N LYS A 26 -13.62 -14.55 3.82
CA LYS A 26 -14.79 -14.41 4.70
C LYS A 26 -14.98 -15.59 5.66
N ASN A 27 -14.77 -16.82 5.19
CA ASN A 27 -14.99 -18.04 5.99
C ASN A 27 -13.86 -18.31 7.00
N GLU A 28 -12.67 -17.76 6.75
CA GLU A 28 -11.49 -17.98 7.59
C GLU A 28 -11.31 -16.89 8.65
N ASN A 29 -12.11 -15.81 8.58
CA ASN A 29 -11.99 -14.61 9.41
C ASN A 29 -10.55 -14.05 9.50
N SER A 30 -9.78 -14.25 8.43
CA SER A 30 -8.33 -13.97 8.41
C SER A 30 -8.00 -12.51 8.15
N VAL A 31 -8.98 -11.71 7.70
CA VAL A 31 -8.80 -10.31 7.32
C VAL A 31 -9.51 -9.38 8.30
N TYR A 32 -8.74 -8.52 8.95
CA TYR A 32 -9.25 -7.47 9.82
C TYR A 32 -9.12 -6.10 9.16
N THR A 33 -10.21 -5.34 9.11
CA THR A 33 -10.27 -4.04 8.42
C THR A 33 -10.54 -2.86 9.36
N GLY A 34 -10.35 -3.02 10.68
CA GLY A 34 -10.64 -1.98 11.67
C GLY A 34 -12.10 -1.87 12.12
N PHE A 35 -12.94 -2.85 11.75
CA PHE A 35 -14.36 -2.90 12.14
C PHE A 35 -14.64 -4.10 13.03
N VAL A 36 -15.39 -3.87 14.11
CA VAL A 36 -15.92 -4.90 15.01
C VAL A 36 -17.43 -4.72 15.08
N SER A 37 -18.18 -5.82 14.89
CA SER A 37 -19.65 -5.76 14.82
C SER A 37 -20.17 -4.68 13.85
N ASN A 38 -19.49 -4.54 12.70
CA ASN A 38 -19.76 -3.55 11.65
C ASN A 38 -19.58 -2.08 12.06
N LYS A 39 -19.05 -1.76 13.23
CA LYS A 39 -18.71 -0.39 13.63
C LYS A 39 -17.21 -0.19 13.52
N TRP A 40 -16.79 0.98 13.02
CA TRP A 40 -15.37 1.35 13.04
C TRP A 40 -14.87 1.45 14.48
N VAL A 41 -13.76 0.77 14.77
CA VAL A 41 -13.07 0.80 16.08
C VAL A 41 -11.56 1.09 15.95
N GLY A 42 -11.02 1.08 14.74
CA GLY A 42 -9.58 1.30 14.48
C GLY A 42 -8.74 0.04 14.61
N PHE A 43 -7.43 0.16 14.71
CA PHE A 43 -6.50 -0.98 14.81
C PHE A 43 -5.73 -1.04 16.14
N GLU A 44 -6.04 -0.15 17.07
CA GLU A 44 -5.45 -0.14 18.41
C GLU A 44 -5.95 -1.33 19.22
N LYS A 45 -5.04 -2.02 19.92
CA LYS A 45 -5.34 -3.26 20.63
C LYS A 45 -6.40 -3.06 21.72
N GLU A 46 -6.44 -1.88 22.34
CA GLU A 46 -7.39 -1.55 23.40
C GLU A 46 -8.84 -1.50 22.89
N ASN A 47 -9.04 -1.32 21.58
CA ASN A 47 -10.35 -1.18 20.96
C ASN A 47 -10.89 -2.50 20.37
N ILE A 48 -10.15 -3.59 20.49
CA ILE A 48 -10.43 -4.86 19.82
C ILE A 48 -10.46 -5.97 20.87
N ASP A 49 -11.50 -6.80 20.88
CA ASP A 49 -11.52 -7.98 21.74
C ASP A 49 -10.44 -9.00 21.35
N ASN A 50 -9.98 -9.78 22.33
CA ASN A 50 -8.91 -10.76 22.11
C ASN A 50 -9.28 -11.79 21.04
N ASP A 51 -10.55 -12.15 20.89
CA ASP A 51 -10.99 -13.14 19.91
C ASP A 51 -10.81 -12.61 18.48
N THR A 52 -11.24 -11.38 18.21
CA THR A 52 -11.06 -10.69 16.92
C THR A 52 -9.59 -10.42 16.63
N LEU A 53 -8.84 -10.00 17.66
CA LEU A 53 -7.41 -9.75 17.54
C LEU A 53 -6.65 -11.04 17.19
N ASN A 54 -7.00 -12.17 17.80
CA ASN A 54 -6.30 -13.44 17.61
C ASN A 54 -6.76 -14.21 16.36
N ALA A 55 -7.99 -13.99 15.88
CA ALA A 55 -8.52 -14.67 14.70
C ALA A 55 -7.90 -14.18 13.38
N SER A 56 -7.58 -12.88 13.30
CA SER A 56 -7.11 -12.27 12.06
C SER A 56 -5.60 -12.42 11.86
N ARG A 57 -5.20 -12.83 10.65
CA ARG A 57 -3.80 -12.98 10.23
C ARG A 57 -3.31 -11.78 9.41
N ILE A 58 -4.24 -11.03 8.84
CA ILE A 58 -4.00 -9.91 7.94
C ILE A 58 -4.69 -8.67 8.51
N ASN A 59 -3.93 -7.61 8.74
CA ASN A 59 -4.48 -6.27 8.92
C ASN A 59 -4.57 -5.62 7.54
N PHE A 60 -5.79 -5.32 7.10
CA PHE A 60 -6.10 -4.80 5.78
C PHE A 60 -6.62 -3.36 5.87
N TYR A 61 -5.74 -2.42 5.55
CA TYR A 61 -5.95 -0.98 5.69
C TYR A 61 -6.42 -0.40 4.34
N LYS A 62 -7.69 0.01 4.26
CA LYS A 62 -8.28 0.57 3.03
C LYS A 62 -8.22 2.09 3.03
N ILE A 63 -7.11 2.64 2.53
CA ILE A 63 -6.72 4.05 2.71
C ILE A 63 -7.74 5.03 2.12
N HIS A 64 -8.37 4.69 1.00
CA HIS A 64 -9.39 5.52 0.35
C HIS A 64 -10.82 5.09 0.67
N GLY A 65 -11.00 4.14 1.59
CA GLY A 65 -12.30 3.66 2.00
C GLY A 65 -12.69 2.32 1.39
N SER A 66 -13.98 2.02 1.46
CA SER A 66 -14.53 0.77 0.94
C SER A 66 -15.95 0.97 0.44
N LEU A 67 -16.34 0.19 -0.57
CA LEU A 67 -17.69 0.21 -1.14
C LEU A 67 -18.77 -0.17 -0.10
N ASP A 68 -18.41 -0.90 0.95
CA ASP A 68 -19.33 -1.27 2.03
C ASP A 68 -19.36 -0.27 3.19
N TRP A 69 -18.58 0.82 3.18
CA TRP A 69 -18.59 1.81 4.28
C TRP A 69 -19.70 2.84 4.10
N CYS A 70 -20.36 3.20 5.21
CA CYS A 70 -21.32 4.28 5.28
C CYS A 70 -21.09 5.14 6.52
N GLN A 71 -21.33 6.44 6.40
CA GLN A 71 -21.40 7.38 7.50
C GLN A 71 -22.86 7.60 7.88
N LEU A 72 -23.18 7.47 9.17
CA LEU A 72 -24.49 7.82 9.70
C LEU A 72 -24.58 9.32 10.03
N THR A 73 -25.79 9.84 10.16
CA THR A 73 -26.07 11.25 10.51
C THR A 73 -25.51 11.69 11.87
N ASP A 74 -25.19 10.76 12.76
CA ASP A 74 -24.50 11.02 14.03
C ASP A 74 -22.97 11.01 13.90
N GLY A 75 -22.45 10.84 12.68
CA GLY A 75 -21.03 10.72 12.36
C GLY A 75 -20.45 9.31 12.51
N THR A 76 -21.22 8.33 13.00
CA THR A 76 -20.74 6.95 13.17
C THR A 76 -20.43 6.29 11.82
N ILE A 77 -19.27 5.65 11.72
CA ILE A 77 -18.88 4.89 10.53
C ILE A 77 -19.21 3.40 10.72
N LYS A 78 -19.92 2.84 9.74
CA LYS A 78 -20.32 1.42 9.74
C LYS A 78 -20.06 0.74 8.41
N LYS A 79 -20.00 -0.60 8.45
CA LYS A 79 -20.14 -1.45 7.27
C LYS A 79 -21.61 -1.75 7.00
N ARG A 80 -22.04 -1.62 5.75
CA ARG A 80 -23.37 -2.04 5.31
C ARG A 80 -23.43 -3.55 5.18
N MET A 81 -24.26 -4.17 6.01
CA MET A 81 -24.83 -5.49 5.75
C MET A 81 -26.19 -5.28 5.06
N ASN A 82 -26.56 -6.15 4.14
CA ASN A 82 -27.77 -6.02 3.31
C ASN A 82 -29.11 -5.93 4.09
N GLU A 83 -29.14 -6.02 5.42
CA GLU A 83 -30.40 -6.30 6.13
C GLU A 83 -30.76 -5.42 7.35
N ASN A 84 -29.95 -4.49 7.86
CA ASN A 84 -30.29 -3.84 9.16
C ASN A 84 -29.86 -2.37 9.34
N ILE A 85 -29.71 -1.59 8.27
CA ILE A 85 -29.47 -0.15 8.41
C ILE A 85 -30.72 0.59 7.95
N ASP A 86 -31.30 1.38 8.87
CA ASP A 86 -32.34 2.34 8.53
C ASP A 86 -31.75 3.37 7.56
N GLU A 87 -32.20 3.33 6.30
CA GLU A 87 -31.70 4.19 5.23
C GLU A 87 -31.87 5.68 5.57
N GLY A 88 -32.84 6.04 6.42
CA GLY A 88 -33.04 7.40 6.89
C GLY A 88 -31.92 7.95 7.78
N ASN A 89 -31.04 7.09 8.30
CA ASN A 89 -29.92 7.47 9.15
C ASN A 89 -28.57 7.51 8.42
N ILE A 90 -28.52 7.23 7.12
CA ILE A 90 -27.28 7.26 6.33
C ILE A 90 -27.08 8.67 5.75
N GLU A 91 -25.93 9.28 6.05
CA GLU A 91 -25.54 10.59 5.52
C GLU A 91 -24.68 10.45 4.24
N LEU A 92 -23.67 9.57 4.25
CA LEU A 92 -22.81 9.34 3.09
C LEU A 92 -22.62 7.85 2.82
N GLN A 93 -22.77 7.46 1.55
CA GLN A 93 -22.52 6.11 1.08
C GLN A 93 -22.23 6.06 -0.44
N PRO A 94 -21.21 5.31 -0.89
CA PRO A 94 -20.16 4.72 -0.06
C PRO A 94 -19.28 5.83 0.54
N PHE A 95 -18.75 5.59 1.74
CA PHE A 95 -17.85 6.53 2.39
C PHE A 95 -16.41 6.32 1.88
N LEU A 96 -16.06 7.09 0.84
CA LEU A 96 -14.82 6.99 0.08
C LEU A 96 -14.10 8.33 -0.01
N ILE A 97 -12.78 8.27 -0.20
CA ILE A 97 -11.99 9.40 -0.65
C ILE A 97 -11.83 9.34 -2.16
N PHE A 98 -12.21 10.42 -2.83
CA PHE A 98 -11.90 10.66 -4.23
C PHE A 98 -10.87 11.78 -4.32
N GLY A 99 -9.67 11.47 -4.85
CA GLY A 99 -8.57 12.31 -5.34
C GLY A 99 -8.20 13.64 -4.65
N HIS A 100 -9.15 14.50 -4.31
CA HIS A 100 -8.97 15.93 -4.04
C HIS A 100 -9.53 16.36 -2.66
N GLY A 101 -10.12 15.43 -1.89
CA GLY A 101 -10.70 15.71 -0.59
C GLY A 101 -9.69 15.80 0.56
N ALA A 102 -8.77 16.76 0.56
CA ALA A 102 -7.73 16.89 1.61
C ALA A 102 -8.31 16.94 3.04
N LYS A 103 -9.50 17.51 3.20
CA LYS A 103 -10.22 17.61 4.49
C LYS A 103 -10.74 16.26 5.00
N ILE A 104 -10.96 15.28 4.12
CA ILE A 104 -11.48 13.96 4.54
C ILE A 104 -10.38 13.15 5.25
N TYR A 105 -9.11 13.41 4.96
CA TYR A 105 -7.99 12.80 5.68
C TYR A 105 -7.83 13.27 7.13
N THR A 106 -8.57 14.30 7.57
CA THR A 106 -8.50 14.81 8.96
C THR A 106 -9.56 14.20 9.87
N ILE A 107 -10.33 13.21 9.38
CA ILE A 107 -11.37 12.52 10.15
C ILE A 107 -11.16 11.00 10.11
N ASP A 108 -11.66 10.30 11.13
CA ASP A 108 -11.68 8.85 11.12
C ASP A 108 -12.73 8.30 10.14
N PRO A 109 -12.44 7.17 9.48
CA PRO A 109 -11.32 6.24 9.70
C PRO A 109 -10.00 6.65 9.01
N PHE A 110 -10.05 7.63 8.10
CA PHE A 110 -8.94 7.93 7.18
C PHE A 110 -7.70 8.48 7.86
N PHE A 111 -7.86 9.29 8.91
CA PHE A 111 -6.75 9.80 9.70
C PHE A 111 -5.95 8.65 10.34
N SER A 112 -6.63 7.76 11.08
CA SER A 112 -6.03 6.57 11.67
C SER A 112 -5.35 5.68 10.63
N LEU A 113 -6.00 5.44 9.48
CA LEU A 113 -5.47 4.61 8.41
C LEU A 113 -4.16 5.19 7.82
N LEU A 114 -4.11 6.50 7.58
CA LEU A 114 -2.89 7.17 7.13
C LEU A 114 -1.80 7.16 8.20
N GLU A 115 -2.16 7.28 9.48
CA GLU A 115 -1.21 7.18 10.58
C GLU A 115 -0.57 5.78 10.62
N HIS A 116 -1.36 4.72 10.52
CA HIS A 116 -0.84 3.35 10.42
C HIS A 116 0.08 3.17 9.20
N PHE A 117 -0.32 3.71 8.04
CA PHE A 117 0.51 3.63 6.83
C PHE A 117 1.85 4.34 7.02
N LYS A 118 1.85 5.58 7.51
CA LYS A 118 3.07 6.34 7.79
C LYS A 118 3.96 5.63 8.83
N ASN A 119 3.36 5.06 9.87
CA ASN A 119 4.10 4.31 10.89
C ASN A 119 4.70 3.01 10.34
N ALA A 120 3.99 2.30 9.47
CA ALA A 120 4.51 1.13 8.78
C ALA A 120 5.68 1.50 7.86
N LEU A 121 5.54 2.56 7.05
CA LEU A 121 6.61 3.05 6.19
C LEU A 121 7.87 3.40 6.99
N LYS A 122 7.74 4.02 8.18
CA LYS A 122 8.88 4.29 9.07
C LYS A 122 9.56 3.02 9.59
N LYS A 123 8.77 2.06 10.07
CA LYS A 123 9.26 0.84 10.75
C LYS A 123 9.85 -0.20 9.80
N LYS A 124 9.30 -0.33 8.59
CA LYS A 124 9.70 -1.36 7.62
C LYS A 124 10.82 -0.87 6.71
N LYS A 125 11.61 -1.81 6.21
CA LYS A 125 12.71 -1.56 5.26
C LYS A 125 12.32 -1.85 3.81
N TYR A 126 11.45 -2.83 3.60
CA TYR A 126 11.02 -3.25 2.28
C TYR A 126 9.56 -2.90 2.07
N PHE A 127 9.26 -2.26 0.94
CA PHE A 127 7.90 -1.94 0.53
C PHE A 127 7.60 -2.69 -0.77
N PHE A 128 6.67 -3.63 -0.73
CA PHE A 128 6.16 -4.26 -1.94
C PHE A 128 4.94 -3.48 -2.41
N VAL A 129 5.01 -2.94 -3.63
CA VAL A 129 3.93 -2.19 -4.26
C VAL A 129 3.47 -2.95 -5.48
N ILE A 130 2.23 -3.41 -5.46
CA ILE A 130 1.69 -4.35 -6.45
C ILE A 130 0.53 -3.69 -7.18
N GLY A 131 0.66 -3.53 -8.50
CA GLY A 131 -0.42 -3.01 -9.35
C GLY A 131 -0.79 -1.53 -9.13
N TYR A 132 0.02 -0.76 -8.39
CA TYR A 132 -0.19 0.66 -8.18
C TYR A 132 0.44 1.48 -9.33
N SER A 133 -0.32 2.45 -9.85
CA SER A 133 0.08 3.30 -10.97
C SER A 133 0.89 4.54 -10.57
N PHE A 134 0.96 4.85 -9.27
CA PHE A 134 1.56 6.07 -8.74
C PHE A 134 0.80 7.36 -9.08
N PHE A 135 -0.48 7.32 -9.49
CA PHE A 135 -1.27 8.53 -9.77
C PHE A 135 -1.86 9.25 -8.53
N ASP A 136 -1.48 8.86 -7.31
CA ASP A 136 -1.87 9.54 -6.07
C ASP A 136 -0.67 10.24 -5.41
N PRO A 137 -0.40 11.52 -5.78
CA PRO A 137 0.71 12.29 -5.23
C PRO A 137 0.84 12.32 -3.72
N HIS A 138 -0.27 12.41 -2.98
CA HIS A 138 -0.25 12.41 -1.52
C HIS A 138 0.24 11.09 -0.93
N ILE A 139 -0.10 9.95 -1.54
CA ILE A 139 0.41 8.63 -1.15
C ILE A 139 1.89 8.51 -1.54
N ASN A 140 2.24 8.95 -2.75
CA ASN A 140 3.62 8.96 -3.22
C ASN A 140 4.52 9.76 -2.31
N ASN A 141 4.09 10.93 -1.84
CA ASN A 141 4.86 11.76 -0.92
C ASN A 141 5.21 11.02 0.37
N LEU A 142 4.27 10.23 0.93
CA LEU A 142 4.54 9.43 2.13
C LEU A 142 5.62 8.37 1.86
N ILE A 143 5.52 7.65 0.74
CA ILE A 143 6.49 6.62 0.34
C ILE A 143 7.86 7.26 0.05
N PHE A 144 7.89 8.29 -0.79
CA PHE A 144 9.11 8.95 -1.26
C PHE A 144 9.84 9.67 -0.13
N ASN A 145 9.12 10.27 0.82
CA ASN A 145 9.72 10.88 2.00
C ASN A 145 10.51 9.85 2.81
N GLU A 146 9.92 8.67 3.03
CA GLU A 146 10.56 7.62 3.81
C GLU A 146 11.75 7.02 3.07
N LEU A 147 11.65 6.78 1.76
CA LEU A 147 12.78 6.34 0.93
C LEU A 147 13.94 7.36 0.91
N ALA A 148 13.64 8.66 0.89
CA ALA A 148 14.66 9.70 0.93
C ALA A 148 15.32 9.83 2.31
N SER A 149 14.62 9.43 3.38
CA SER A 149 15.10 9.56 4.76
C SER A 149 16.08 8.49 5.20
N SER A 150 16.15 7.35 4.50
CA SER A 150 17.02 6.23 4.88
C SER A 150 17.51 5.44 3.68
N ALA A 151 18.84 5.28 3.58
CA ALA A 151 19.49 4.50 2.53
C ALA A 151 19.24 2.98 2.63
N ASP A 152 18.71 2.49 3.75
CA ASP A 152 18.43 1.07 3.96
C ASP A 152 17.01 0.63 3.57
N LYS A 153 16.20 1.58 3.04
CA LYS A 153 14.84 1.31 2.59
C LYS A 153 14.83 1.05 1.08
N LEU A 154 14.05 0.05 0.68
CA LEU A 154 13.92 -0.38 -0.70
C LEU A 154 12.45 -0.54 -1.08
N LEU A 155 12.07 0.08 -2.19
CA LEU A 155 10.77 -0.08 -2.82
C LEU A 155 10.84 -1.12 -3.95
N ILE A 156 9.98 -2.12 -3.90
CA ILE A 156 9.90 -3.17 -4.93
C ILE A 156 8.55 -3.03 -5.63
N ILE A 157 8.60 -2.62 -6.89
CA ILE A 157 7.43 -2.32 -7.70
C ILE A 157 7.15 -3.53 -8.58
N ILE A 158 5.95 -4.09 -8.43
CA ILE A 158 5.46 -5.25 -9.16
C ILE A 158 4.27 -4.79 -9.99
N ASN A 159 4.50 -4.65 -11.29
CA ASN A 159 3.47 -4.18 -12.19
C ASN A 159 3.77 -4.73 -13.59
N PRO A 160 2.80 -5.32 -14.31
CA PRO A 160 3.06 -5.78 -15.68
C PRO A 160 3.50 -4.62 -16.59
N LYS A 161 2.92 -3.43 -16.39
CA LYS A 161 3.25 -2.24 -17.16
C LYS A 161 2.90 -0.98 -16.39
N ILE A 162 3.91 -0.15 -16.11
CA ILE A 162 3.74 1.12 -15.38
C ILE A 162 3.89 2.36 -16.27
N ALA A 163 4.72 2.29 -17.31
CA ALA A 163 5.02 3.41 -18.21
C ALA A 163 5.13 2.92 -19.66
N ASP A 164 4.79 3.78 -20.61
CA ASP A 164 4.77 3.46 -22.04
C ASP A 164 6.16 3.50 -22.70
N ASP A 165 7.13 4.16 -22.08
CA ASP A 165 8.49 4.37 -22.59
C ASP A 165 9.48 3.26 -22.22
N ILE A 166 9.01 2.25 -21.48
CA ILE A 166 9.78 1.06 -21.11
C ILE A 166 9.51 -0.06 -22.12
N SER A 167 10.56 -0.50 -22.79
CA SER A 167 10.56 -1.54 -23.81
C SER A 167 11.06 -2.87 -23.26
N GLU A 168 10.84 -3.97 -23.99
CA GLU A 168 11.33 -5.29 -23.58
C GLU A 168 12.85 -5.36 -23.42
N ASN A 169 13.60 -4.52 -24.14
CA ASN A 169 15.07 -4.47 -24.05
C ASN A 169 15.59 -3.79 -22.78
N ASP A 170 14.71 -3.07 -22.06
CA ASP A 170 15.04 -2.40 -20.80
C ASP A 170 15.05 -3.37 -19.60
N TYR A 171 14.67 -4.64 -19.81
CA TYR A 171 14.65 -5.67 -18.78
C TYR A 171 15.83 -6.62 -18.85
N GLU A 172 16.21 -7.15 -17.70
CA GLU A 172 17.20 -8.20 -17.53
C GLU A 172 16.74 -9.26 -16.53
N GLU A 173 17.36 -10.45 -16.64
CA GLU A 173 17.25 -11.45 -15.58
C GLU A 173 18.21 -11.07 -14.44
N LYS A 174 17.67 -10.90 -13.23
CA LYS A 174 18.44 -10.55 -12.04
C LYS A 174 18.01 -11.41 -10.87
N ASN A 175 18.96 -12.07 -10.22
CA ASN A 175 18.74 -12.89 -9.01
C ASN A 175 17.62 -13.95 -9.14
N GLY A 176 17.41 -14.50 -10.35
CA GLY A 176 16.38 -15.51 -10.64
C GLY A 176 15.01 -14.94 -11.04
N ILE A 177 14.88 -13.62 -11.16
CA ILE A 177 13.68 -12.95 -11.66
C ILE A 177 13.94 -12.47 -13.10
N GLN A 178 13.06 -12.85 -14.03
CA GLN A 178 13.30 -12.70 -15.48
C GLN A 178 13.17 -11.28 -16.03
N LYS A 179 12.28 -10.46 -15.49
CA LYS A 179 11.96 -9.13 -16.03
C LYS A 179 12.18 -8.02 -15.01
N VAL A 180 13.42 -7.84 -14.58
CA VAL A 180 13.81 -6.73 -13.71
C VAL A 180 14.30 -5.56 -14.55
N LEU A 181 13.89 -4.33 -14.24
CA LEU A 181 14.32 -3.14 -14.97
C LEU A 181 15.82 -2.88 -14.77
N LYS A 182 16.56 -2.75 -15.88
CA LYS A 182 17.99 -2.43 -15.88
C LYS A 182 18.27 -1.09 -15.23
N ARG A 183 19.46 -0.97 -14.63
CA ARG A 183 19.90 0.24 -13.93
C ARG A 183 19.83 1.49 -14.80
N GLU A 184 20.31 1.41 -16.04
CA GLU A 184 20.30 2.51 -17.01
C GLU A 184 18.88 2.94 -17.44
N ALA A 185 17.90 2.03 -17.36
CA ALA A 185 16.52 2.30 -17.71
C ALA A 185 15.70 2.86 -16.53
N LYS A 186 16.19 2.74 -15.28
CA LYS A 186 15.49 3.27 -14.10
C LYS A 186 15.23 4.78 -14.15
N GLN A 187 16.04 5.54 -14.90
CA GLN A 187 15.82 6.98 -15.07
C GLN A 187 14.45 7.28 -15.72
N LYS A 188 13.97 6.42 -16.61
CA LYS A 188 12.63 6.53 -17.22
C LYS A 188 11.52 6.54 -16.16
N LEU A 189 11.64 5.67 -15.14
CA LEU A 189 10.69 5.64 -14.03
C LEU A 189 10.82 6.85 -13.10
N VAL A 190 12.05 7.32 -12.84
CA VAL A 190 12.26 8.55 -12.08
C VAL A 190 11.56 9.74 -12.77
N ASP A 191 11.67 9.83 -14.09
CA ASP A 191 11.04 10.87 -14.88
C ASP A 191 9.51 10.71 -14.89
N PHE A 192 9.00 9.47 -15.03
CA PHE A 192 7.57 9.16 -14.89
C PHE A 192 7.01 9.63 -13.53
N PHE A 193 7.63 9.25 -12.40
CA PHE A 193 7.18 9.67 -11.08
C PHE A 193 7.22 11.19 -10.93
N SER A 194 8.27 11.84 -11.43
CA SER A 194 8.41 13.29 -11.42
C SER A 194 7.28 13.99 -12.19
N ASN A 195 6.91 13.45 -13.36
CA ASN A 195 5.82 13.97 -14.17
C ASN A 195 4.48 13.86 -13.44
N VAL A 196 4.22 12.71 -12.81
CA VAL A 196 2.99 12.52 -12.03
C VAL A 196 2.91 13.49 -10.85
N GLN A 197 4.02 13.67 -10.12
CA GLN A 197 4.08 14.55 -8.95
C GLN A 197 3.90 16.04 -9.29
N GLN A 198 4.15 16.43 -10.54
CA GLN A 198 4.01 17.81 -11.02
C GLN A 198 2.70 18.07 -11.75
N ASN A 199 1.97 17.02 -12.15
CA ASN A 199 0.80 17.15 -12.98
C ASN A 199 -0.40 17.68 -12.15
N PRO A 200 -0.93 18.88 -12.48
CA PRO A 200 -2.06 19.48 -11.75
C PRO A 200 -3.36 18.67 -11.81
N ILE A 201 -3.47 17.69 -12.71
CA ILE A 201 -4.60 16.76 -12.77
C ILE A 201 -4.67 15.88 -11.52
N TYR A 202 -3.52 15.57 -10.90
CA TYR A 202 -3.43 14.64 -9.77
C TYR A 202 -3.18 15.32 -8.43
N THR A 203 -2.85 16.61 -8.41
CA THR A 203 -2.54 17.35 -7.18
C THR A 203 -2.93 18.81 -7.30
N GLU A 204 -3.52 19.35 -6.23
CA GLU A 204 -3.80 20.78 -6.11
C GLU A 204 -2.55 21.59 -5.74
N LEU A 205 -1.54 20.95 -5.15
CA LEU A 205 -0.38 21.58 -4.53
C LEU A 205 0.94 20.91 -4.97
N PRO A 206 1.29 20.93 -6.27
CA PRO A 206 2.47 20.24 -6.80
C PRO A 206 3.79 20.74 -6.21
N ASP A 207 3.85 21.96 -5.67
CA ASP A 207 5.05 22.53 -5.07
C ASP A 207 5.44 21.88 -3.74
N PHE A 208 4.50 21.23 -3.07
CA PHE A 208 4.76 20.50 -1.83
C PHE A 208 5.09 19.03 -2.07
N ASN A 209 5.02 18.57 -3.32
CA ASN A 209 5.31 17.18 -3.66
C ASN A 209 6.81 16.90 -3.75
N ILE A 210 7.19 15.68 -3.40
CA ILE A 210 8.54 15.16 -3.64
C ILE A 210 8.63 14.76 -5.11
N LYS A 211 9.29 15.61 -5.91
CA LYS A 211 9.35 15.49 -7.37
C LYS A 211 10.43 14.53 -7.87
N LYS A 212 11.39 14.13 -7.02
CA LYS A 212 12.50 13.28 -7.43
C LYS A 212 12.84 12.28 -6.33
N ILE A 213 13.05 11.03 -6.74
CA ILE A 213 13.63 9.97 -5.93
C ILE A 213 14.89 9.44 -6.61
N SER A 214 15.79 8.81 -5.85
CA SER A 214 16.95 8.12 -6.43
C SER A 214 16.49 6.89 -7.22
N SER A 215 17.19 6.54 -8.29
CA SER A 215 16.98 5.26 -8.97
C SER A 215 17.45 4.05 -8.14
N ASP A 216 18.26 4.29 -7.11
CA ASP A 216 18.80 3.24 -6.25
C ASP A 216 17.84 2.81 -5.14
N VAL A 217 16.80 3.59 -4.83
CA VAL A 217 15.85 3.29 -3.74
C VAL A 217 14.69 2.39 -4.20
N PHE A 218 14.69 1.94 -5.45
CA PHE A 218 13.67 1.03 -5.95
C PHE A 218 14.17 -0.02 -6.95
N GLU A 219 13.46 -1.13 -7.01
CA GLU A 219 13.53 -2.12 -8.09
C GLU A 219 12.16 -2.23 -8.76
N TYR A 220 12.15 -2.40 -10.08
CA TYR A 220 10.91 -2.63 -10.84
C TYR A 220 10.95 -4.00 -11.48
N VAL A 221 9.85 -4.75 -11.30
CA VAL A 221 9.66 -6.07 -11.89
C VAL A 221 8.40 -6.08 -12.75
N SER A 222 8.58 -6.35 -14.05
CA SER A 222 7.48 -6.47 -15.01
C SER A 222 6.86 -7.87 -14.91
N VAL A 223 5.85 -8.01 -14.05
CA VAL A 223 5.14 -9.27 -13.86
C VAL A 223 3.70 -9.04 -13.43
N GLY A 224 2.81 -9.95 -13.84
CA GLY A 224 1.41 -9.95 -13.41
C GLY A 224 1.26 -10.41 -11.95
N VAL A 225 0.17 -9.99 -11.32
CA VAL A 225 -0.13 -10.33 -9.92
C VAL A 225 -0.21 -11.85 -9.70
N SER A 226 -0.77 -12.60 -10.66
CA SER A 226 -0.89 -14.07 -10.57
C SER A 226 0.48 -14.76 -10.43
N ASP A 227 1.45 -14.36 -11.26
CA ASP A 227 2.79 -14.95 -11.23
C ASP A 227 3.54 -14.52 -9.98
N PHE A 228 3.34 -13.28 -9.52
CA PHE A 228 3.87 -12.79 -8.25
C PHE A 228 3.37 -13.62 -7.06
N LEU A 229 2.06 -13.85 -6.97
CA LEU A 229 1.46 -14.64 -5.89
C LEU A 229 1.90 -16.10 -5.91
N THR A 230 2.08 -16.66 -7.11
CA THR A 230 2.53 -18.07 -7.25
C THR A 230 3.99 -18.25 -6.84
N ASN A 231 4.82 -17.21 -7.00
CA ASN A 231 6.27 -17.28 -6.74
C ASN A 231 6.73 -16.30 -5.65
N THR A 232 5.88 -16.00 -4.67
CA THR A 232 6.13 -14.95 -3.66
C THR A 232 7.46 -15.14 -2.92
N GLU A 233 7.84 -16.38 -2.59
CA GLU A 233 9.13 -16.68 -1.95
C GLU A 233 10.31 -16.19 -2.78
N SER A 234 10.30 -16.40 -4.10
CA SER A 234 11.36 -15.92 -5.00
C SER A 234 11.51 -14.41 -5.00
N TYR A 235 10.41 -13.66 -4.85
CA TYR A 235 10.45 -12.19 -4.79
C TYR A 235 10.91 -11.66 -3.43
N ILE A 236 10.63 -12.39 -2.35
CA ILE A 236 11.17 -12.09 -1.02
C ILE A 236 12.69 -12.33 -1.04
N ASP A 237 13.14 -13.48 -1.55
CA ASP A 237 14.57 -13.78 -1.70
C ASP A 237 15.28 -12.76 -2.59
N PHE A 238 14.62 -12.31 -3.67
CA PHE A 238 15.10 -11.22 -4.51
C PHE A 238 15.32 -9.94 -3.69
N ALA A 239 14.33 -9.52 -2.91
CA ALA A 239 14.41 -8.33 -2.05
C ALA A 239 15.60 -8.37 -1.08
N GLU A 240 15.79 -9.52 -0.42
CA GLU A 240 16.85 -9.73 0.56
C GLU A 240 18.24 -9.69 -0.08
N LYS A 241 18.40 -10.29 -1.26
CA LYS A 241 19.66 -10.24 -2.02
C LYS A 241 20.02 -8.81 -2.44
N ILE A 242 19.04 -8.05 -2.93
CA ILE A 242 19.25 -6.65 -3.32
C ILE A 242 19.68 -5.82 -2.11
N ALA A 243 18.99 -5.93 -0.98
CA ALA A 243 19.37 -5.18 0.22
C ALA A 243 20.76 -5.51 0.75
N SER A 244 21.19 -6.77 0.61
CA SER A 244 22.52 -7.20 1.01
C SER A 244 23.60 -6.55 0.14
N GLN A 245 23.38 -6.48 -1.18
CA GLN A 245 24.27 -5.79 -2.13
C GLN A 245 24.41 -4.30 -1.80
N TYR A 246 23.30 -3.62 -1.49
CA TYR A 246 23.34 -2.20 -1.12
C TYR A 246 24.15 -1.92 0.15
N LYS A 247 24.09 -2.81 1.16
CA LYS A 247 24.90 -2.68 2.38
C LYS A 247 26.39 -2.86 2.13
N ASP A 248 26.76 -3.79 1.26
CA ASP A 248 28.16 -4.04 0.93
C ASP A 248 28.76 -2.85 0.17
N GLU A 249 28.00 -2.24 -0.76
CA GLU A 249 28.43 -1.03 -1.47
C GLU A 249 28.56 0.20 -0.55
N THR A 250 27.75 0.33 0.50
CA THR A 250 27.86 1.45 1.46
C THR A 250 29.00 1.27 2.47
N ASN A 251 29.40 0.04 2.78
CA ASN A 251 30.52 -0.26 3.70
C ASN A 251 31.91 -0.17 3.03
N LEU A 252 31.96 0.03 1.72
CA LEU A 252 33.21 0.21 0.96
C LEU A 252 33.70 1.67 0.90
N PHE A 253 33.02 2.59 1.59
CA PHE A 253 33.38 4.01 1.74
C PHE A 253 33.43 4.41 3.21
#